data_AF-A0A7W8NCD6-F1
#
_entry.id   AF-A0A7W8NCD6-F1
#
_cell.length_a   1.000
_cell.length_b   1.000
_cell.length_c   1.000
_cell.angle_alpha   90.00
_cell.angle_beta   90.00
_cell.angle_gamma   90.00
#
_symmetry.space_group_name_H-M   'P 1'
#
loop_
_entity.id
_entity.type
_entity.pdbx_description
1 polymer ?
#
loop_
_entity_poly.entity_id
_entity_poly.type
_entity_poly.pdbx_seq_one_letter_code
_entity_poly.pdbx_strand_id
1 'polypeptide(L)'
;MYSRWDLINPTNILALLLFGMAFVVYHRPSMPFLYQGYSQFTTIMPWAWWGWAAAGIAVLLLLSPRAGPLRLLAHAMCGTYLLAVAASFGGANGIAFGVTTFTILAGASGLLFARTAVHWAAQSSWWARVVRRPPRWLRRLAGVPRRTRPRGPSFRQRVARWWRRAPRKGRDG
;
A
#
# COMPACT_ATOMS: atom_id res chain seq x y z
N MET A 1 0.51 -18.95 9.71
CA MET A 1 0.25 -17.50 9.92
C MET A 1 1.12 -17.05 11.08
N TYR A 2 2.02 -16.09 10.89
CA TYR A 2 2.86 -15.57 11.98
C TYR A 2 2.01 -14.99 13.12
N SER A 3 2.45 -15.14 14.37
CA SER A 3 1.83 -14.48 15.54
C SER A 3 1.99 -12.95 15.44
N ARG A 4 1.13 -12.18 16.11
CA ARG A 4 1.25 -10.70 16.12
C ARG A 4 2.57 -10.29 16.78
N TRP A 5 2.98 -11.10 17.74
CA TRP A 5 4.18 -10.94 18.55
C TRP A 5 5.36 -11.75 18.03
N ASP A 6 5.25 -12.29 16.82
CA ASP A 6 6.34 -13.02 16.21
C ASP A 6 7.48 -12.05 15.87
N LEU A 7 8.66 -12.28 16.43
CA LEU A 7 9.83 -11.44 16.22
C LEU A 7 10.32 -11.49 14.77
N ILE A 8 10.01 -12.57 14.04
CA ILE A 8 10.41 -12.75 12.64
C ILE A 8 9.46 -11.96 11.70
N ASN A 9 8.35 -11.42 12.22
CA ASN A 9 7.47 -10.58 11.43
C ASN A 9 8.22 -9.31 10.99
N PRO A 10 8.32 -9.00 9.68
CA PRO A 10 9.09 -7.87 9.20
C PRO A 10 8.61 -6.53 9.76
N THR A 11 7.34 -6.40 10.15
CA THR A 11 6.88 -5.18 10.83
C THR A 11 7.47 -5.05 12.24
N ASN A 12 7.59 -6.15 12.98
CA ASN A 12 8.14 -6.14 14.34
C ASN A 12 9.64 -5.89 14.30
N ILE A 13 10.35 -6.40 13.28
CA ILE A 13 11.75 -6.08 13.03
C ILE A 13 11.94 -4.57 12.82
N LEU A 14 11.10 -3.94 11.98
CA LEU A 14 11.15 -2.49 11.78
C LEU A 14 10.83 -1.72 13.07
N ALA A 15 9.85 -2.16 13.85
CA ALA A 15 9.52 -1.55 15.13
C ALA A 15 10.68 -1.65 16.14
N LEU A 16 11.33 -2.81 16.24
CA LEU A 16 12.51 -3.01 17.09
C LEU A 16 13.67 -2.10 16.66
N LEU A 17 13.90 -1.98 15.35
CA LEU A 17 14.94 -1.10 14.81
C LEU A 17 14.67 0.37 15.16
N LEU A 18 13.41 0.80 15.07
CA LEU A 18 12.99 2.15 15.47
C LEU A 18 13.11 2.38 16.98
N PHE A 19 12.80 1.38 17.82
CA PHE A 19 13.10 1.47 19.26
C PHE A 19 14.60 1.54 19.53
N GLY A 20 15.43 0.81 18.79
CA GLY A 20 16.88 0.92 18.86
C GLY A 20 17.35 2.35 18.53
N MET A 21 16.78 2.96 17.49
CA MET A 21 17.07 4.36 17.15
C MET A 21 16.64 5.32 18.27
N ALA A 22 15.42 5.15 18.82
CA ALA A 22 14.94 5.95 19.94
C ALA A 22 15.86 5.81 21.17
N PHE A 23 16.29 4.59 21.47
CA PHE A 23 17.23 4.30 22.55
C PHE A 23 18.56 5.03 22.36
N VAL A 24 19.14 4.99 21.15
CA VAL A 24 20.39 5.69 20.84
C VAL A 24 20.23 7.20 20.99
N VAL A 25 19.18 7.79 20.41
CA VAL A 25 18.92 9.24 20.51
C VAL A 25 18.82 9.68 21.97
N TYR A 26 18.09 8.91 22.79
CA TYR A 26 17.89 9.22 24.20
C TYR A 26 19.19 9.09 25.03
N HIS A 27 19.95 8.01 24.83
CA HIS A 27 21.17 7.74 25.62
C HIS A 27 22.41 8.46 25.10
N ARG A 28 22.38 8.99 23.87
CA ARG A 28 23.48 9.71 23.22
C ARG A 28 23.00 11.08 22.69
N PRO A 29 22.61 12.02 23.57
CA PRO A 29 22.08 13.31 23.15
C PRO A 29 23.14 14.19 22.45
N SER A 30 24.42 13.96 22.72
CA SER A 30 25.54 14.74 22.17
C SER A 30 26.07 14.22 20.83
N MET A 31 25.53 13.12 20.29
CA MET A 31 26.04 12.50 19.05
C MET A 31 26.19 13.46 17.86
N PRO A 32 25.21 14.35 17.58
CA PRO A 32 25.32 15.30 16.47
C PRO A 32 26.48 16.28 16.56
N PHE A 33 26.94 16.58 17.79
CA PHE A 33 28.05 17.51 18.02
C PHE A 33 29.41 16.82 18.01
N LEU A 34 29.43 15.52 18.35
CA LEU A 34 30.66 14.73 18.46
C LEU A 34 31.07 14.08 17.14
N TYR A 35 30.11 13.75 16.28
CA TYR A 35 30.37 12.99 15.06
C TYR A 35 29.79 13.69 13.85
N GLN A 36 30.66 13.97 12.86
CA GLN A 36 30.27 14.62 11.61
C GLN A 36 29.07 13.92 10.93
N GLY A 37 29.03 12.58 10.95
CA GLY A 37 27.94 11.81 10.35
C GLY A 37 26.55 12.05 10.92
N TYR A 38 26.45 12.60 12.14
CA TYR A 38 25.19 12.90 12.80
C TYR A 38 24.87 14.40 12.80
N SER A 39 25.80 15.25 12.36
CA SER A 39 25.65 16.72 12.38
C SER A 39 24.46 17.22 11.56
N GLN A 40 24.11 16.54 10.47
CA GLN A 40 22.99 16.93 9.60
C GLN A 40 21.60 16.60 10.17
N PHE A 41 21.50 15.81 11.24
CA PHE A 41 20.19 15.51 11.81
C PHE A 41 19.53 16.75 12.42
N THR A 42 20.34 17.66 13.00
CA THR A 42 19.85 18.88 13.66
C THR A 42 19.45 19.99 12.69
N THR A 43 19.77 19.87 11.40
CA THR A 43 19.34 20.84 10.38
C THR A 43 17.87 20.64 9.96
N ILE A 44 17.38 19.40 10.07
CA ILE A 44 15.99 19.05 9.75
C ILE A 44 15.08 19.24 10.97
N MET A 45 15.46 18.69 12.13
CA MET A 45 14.73 18.84 13.38
C MET A 45 15.64 18.58 14.58
N PRO A 46 15.28 19.01 15.81
CA PRO A 46 16.09 18.75 16.98
C PRO A 46 16.39 17.26 17.19
N TRP A 47 17.61 16.92 17.64
CA TRP A 47 18.05 15.51 17.79
C TRP A 47 17.06 14.66 18.58
N ALA A 48 16.56 15.17 19.71
CA ALA A 48 15.59 14.45 20.55
C ALA A 48 14.29 14.10 19.81
N TRP A 49 13.86 14.92 18.84
CA TRP A 49 12.62 14.69 18.10
C TRP A 49 12.71 13.48 17.18
N TRP A 50 13.89 13.16 16.66
CA TRP A 50 14.12 11.91 15.91
C TRP A 50 13.80 10.68 16.76
N GLY A 51 14.22 10.69 18.04
CA GLY A 51 13.95 9.61 18.98
C GLY A 51 12.47 9.45 19.29
N TRP A 52 11.79 10.56 19.59
CA TRP A 52 10.34 10.56 19.83
C TRP A 52 9.53 10.12 18.61
N ALA A 53 9.91 10.58 17.41
CA ALA A 53 9.29 10.14 16.17
C ALA A 53 9.49 8.64 15.94
N ALA A 54 10.70 8.13 16.12
CA ALA A 54 10.99 6.70 15.99
C ALA A 54 10.16 5.86 16.97
N ALA A 55 10.12 6.25 18.25
CA ALA A 55 9.32 5.57 19.27
C ALA A 55 7.82 5.60 18.95
N GLY A 56 7.29 6.77 18.56
CA GLY A 56 5.88 6.92 18.19
C GLY A 56 5.50 6.04 17.00
N ILE A 57 6.33 6.00 15.96
CA ILE A 57 6.12 5.13 14.79
C ILE A 57 6.24 3.65 15.18
N ALA A 58 7.19 3.28 16.03
CA ALA A 58 7.35 1.90 16.50
C ALA A 58 6.11 1.42 17.28
N VAL A 59 5.61 2.23 18.21
CA VAL A 59 4.36 1.96 18.94
C VAL A 59 3.19 1.84 17.97
N LEU A 60 3.10 2.74 16.98
CA LEU A 60 2.05 2.69 15.97
C LEU A 60 2.12 1.40 15.13
N LEU A 61 3.32 0.94 14.75
CA LEU A 61 3.51 -0.33 14.05
C LEU A 61 3.15 -1.54 14.92
N LEU A 62 3.43 -1.53 16.22
CA LEU A 62 3.07 -2.63 17.11
C LEU A 62 1.56 -2.67 17.43
N LEU A 63 0.96 -1.51 17.64
CA LEU A 63 -0.44 -1.38 18.04
C LEU A 63 -1.42 -1.43 16.88
N SER A 64 -0.98 -1.10 15.66
CA SER A 64 -1.86 -1.10 14.48
C SER A 64 -2.41 -2.50 14.13
N PRO A 65 -3.71 -2.61 13.80
CA PRO A 65 -4.30 -3.85 13.28
C PRO A 65 -3.59 -4.30 11.99
N ARG A 66 -3.52 -5.61 11.75
CA ARG A 66 -2.79 -6.15 10.57
C ARG A 66 -3.34 -5.71 9.22
N ALA A 67 -4.65 -5.47 9.15
CA ALA A 67 -5.33 -5.00 7.95
C ALA A 67 -6.16 -3.79 8.34
N GLY A 68 -5.73 -2.61 7.92
CA GLY A 68 -6.44 -1.37 8.23
C GLY A 68 -5.68 -0.12 7.81
N PRO A 69 -6.38 1.04 7.77
CA PRO A 69 -5.79 2.31 7.37
C PRO A 69 -4.67 2.75 8.31
N LEU A 70 -4.74 2.39 9.59
CA LEU A 70 -3.71 2.73 10.57
C LEU A 70 -2.38 2.03 10.26
N ARG A 71 -2.43 0.80 9.74
CA ARG A 71 -1.23 0.04 9.34
C ARG A 71 -0.56 0.64 8.11
N LEU A 72 -1.38 1.15 7.19
CA LEU A 72 -0.89 1.89 6.03
C LEU A 72 -0.18 3.16 6.47
N LEU A 73 -0.81 3.95 7.33
CA LEU A 73 -0.18 5.16 7.87
C LEU A 73 1.13 4.82 8.58
N ALA A 74 1.15 3.76 9.39
CA ALA A 74 2.35 3.33 10.11
C ALA A 74 3.51 2.97 9.17
N HIS A 75 3.26 2.19 8.12
CA HIS A 75 4.30 1.84 7.13
C HIS A 75 4.73 3.03 6.27
N ALA A 76 3.80 3.93 5.93
CA ALA A 76 4.13 5.17 5.22
C ALA A 76 5.05 6.05 6.08
N MET A 77 4.66 6.34 7.33
CA MET A 77 5.47 7.12 8.27
C MET A 77 6.82 6.46 8.53
N CYS A 78 6.87 5.14 8.71
CA CYS A 78 8.11 4.40 8.87
C CYS A 78 9.03 4.54 7.64
N GLY A 79 8.49 4.38 6.43
CA GLY A 79 9.26 4.53 5.19
C GLY A 79 9.80 5.96 5.03
N THR A 80 8.96 6.97 5.25
CA THR A 80 9.38 8.39 5.19
C THR A 80 10.42 8.71 6.24
N TYR A 81 10.25 8.23 7.48
CA TYR A 81 11.23 8.42 8.55
C TYR A 81 12.59 7.81 8.18
N LEU A 82 12.62 6.56 7.70
CA LEU A 82 13.85 5.88 7.31
C LEU A 82 14.53 6.58 6.11
N LEU A 83 13.77 7.10 5.14
CA LEU A 83 14.32 7.94 4.07
C LEU A 83 14.91 9.24 4.61
N ALA A 84 14.27 9.88 5.58
CA ALA A 84 14.79 11.10 6.18
C ALA A 84 16.10 10.83 6.96
N VAL A 85 16.19 9.69 7.66
CA VAL A 85 17.44 9.22 8.30
C VAL A 85 18.52 8.98 7.24
N ALA A 86 18.20 8.29 6.14
CA ALA A 86 19.14 8.04 5.05
C ALA A 86 19.63 9.36 4.41
N ALA A 87 18.72 10.30 4.17
CA ALA A 87 19.06 11.62 3.62
C ALA A 87 19.96 12.42 4.57
N SER A 88 19.72 12.35 5.88
CA SER A 88 20.56 13.01 6.90
C SER A 88 21.98 12.47 6.88
N PHE A 89 22.15 11.14 6.84
CA PHE A 89 23.48 10.54 6.68
C PHE A 89 24.13 10.88 5.34
N GLY A 90 23.33 10.94 4.27
CA GLY A 90 23.80 11.30 2.92
C GLY A 90 24.33 12.73 2.84
N GLY A 91 23.64 13.68 3.48
CA GLY A 91 24.09 15.07 3.54
C GLY A 91 25.37 15.27 4.36
N ALA A 92 25.64 14.38 5.33
CA ALA A 92 26.81 14.50 6.20
C ALA A 92 28.07 13.84 5.62
N ASN A 93 27.92 12.63 5.05
CA ASN A 93 29.04 11.76 4.69
C ASN A 93 28.98 11.24 3.24
N GLY A 94 28.00 11.66 2.42
CA GLY A 94 27.77 11.07 1.11
C GLY A 94 27.22 9.64 1.16
N ILE A 95 27.55 8.80 0.16
CA ILE A 95 27.07 7.41 0.09
C ILE A 95 27.84 6.55 1.11
N ALA A 96 27.36 6.54 2.35
CA ALA A 96 27.87 5.71 3.44
C ALA A 96 26.97 4.48 3.68
N PHE A 97 27.48 3.50 4.44
CA PHE A 97 26.74 2.29 4.81
C PHE A 97 25.34 2.61 5.38
N GLY A 98 25.25 3.63 6.26
CA GLY A 98 23.97 4.08 6.82
C GLY A 98 22.95 4.48 5.76
N VAL A 99 23.36 5.21 4.72
CA VAL A 99 22.46 5.65 3.64
C VAL A 99 21.85 4.44 2.94
N THR A 100 22.69 3.48 2.56
CA THR A 100 22.24 2.26 1.85
C THR A 100 21.32 1.43 2.73
N THR A 101 21.69 1.19 3.99
CA THR A 101 20.87 0.40 4.93
C THR A 101 19.48 1.03 5.14
N PHE A 102 19.42 2.31 5.48
CA PHE A 102 18.15 2.98 5.73
C PHE A 102 17.30 3.14 4.47
N THR A 103 17.92 3.30 3.29
CA THR A 103 17.20 3.30 2.00
C THR A 103 16.57 1.94 1.69
N ILE A 104 17.30 0.84 1.89
CA ILE A 104 16.77 -0.52 1.70
C ILE A 104 15.61 -0.78 2.68
N LEU A 105 15.77 -0.41 3.95
CA LEU A 105 14.71 -0.56 4.96
C LEU A 105 13.48 0.30 4.64
N ALA A 106 13.67 1.51 4.13
CA ALA A 106 12.57 2.34 3.65
C ALA A 106 11.84 1.68 2.48
N GLY A 107 12.58 1.10 1.53
CA GLY A 107 12.04 0.30 0.43
C GLY A 107 11.24 -0.90 0.94
N ALA A 108 11.76 -1.63 1.93
CA ALA A 108 11.06 -2.74 2.58
C ALA A 108 9.75 -2.27 3.25
N SER A 109 9.78 -1.12 3.94
CA SER A 109 8.55 -0.52 4.49
C SER A 109 7.55 -0.13 3.39
N GLY A 110 8.04 0.41 2.26
CA GLY A 110 7.22 0.70 1.08
C GLY A 110 6.55 -0.54 0.47
N LEU A 111 7.26 -1.67 0.41
CA LEU A 111 6.70 -2.94 -0.03
C LEU A 111 5.62 -3.45 0.93
N LEU A 112 5.84 -3.33 2.24
CA LEU A 112 4.84 -3.68 3.26
C LEU A 112 3.62 -2.75 3.20
N PHE A 113 3.83 -1.46 2.94
CA PHE A 113 2.75 -0.50 2.68
C PHE A 113 1.91 -0.94 1.47
N ALA A 114 2.54 -1.20 0.32
CA ALA A 114 1.86 -1.61 -0.90
C ALA A 114 1.06 -2.91 -0.69
N ARG A 115 1.67 -3.89 -0.02
CA ARG A 115 0.99 -5.15 0.34
C ARG A 115 -0.22 -4.90 1.24
N THR A 116 -0.07 -4.07 2.27
CA THR A 116 -1.17 -3.71 3.17
C THR A 116 -2.27 -2.99 2.41
N ALA A 117 -1.92 -2.16 1.42
CA ALA A 117 -2.88 -1.36 0.65
C ALA A 117 -3.72 -2.27 -0.24
N VAL A 118 -3.09 -3.25 -0.87
CA VAL A 118 -3.77 -4.27 -1.67
C VAL A 118 -4.71 -5.10 -0.80
N HIS A 119 -4.27 -5.56 0.37
CA HIS A 119 -5.14 -6.32 1.29
C HIS A 119 -6.32 -5.49 1.80
N TRP A 120 -6.08 -4.24 2.16
CA TRP A 120 -7.14 -3.34 2.63
C TRP A 120 -8.13 -3.00 1.49
N ALA A 121 -7.62 -2.71 0.29
CA ALA A 121 -8.45 -2.49 -0.89
C ALA A 121 -9.32 -3.72 -1.18
N ALA A 122 -8.75 -4.93 -1.14
CA ALA A 122 -9.47 -6.18 -1.37
C ALA A 122 -10.64 -6.44 -0.40
N GLN A 123 -10.53 -5.95 0.85
CA GLN A 123 -11.58 -6.07 1.85
C GLN A 123 -12.69 -5.01 1.68
N SER A 124 -12.46 -3.96 0.90
CA SER A 124 -13.44 -2.88 0.74
C SER A 124 -14.61 -3.33 -0.15
N SER A 125 -15.84 -3.05 0.30
CA SER A 125 -17.06 -3.31 -0.48
C SER A 125 -17.09 -2.52 -1.79
N TRP A 126 -16.45 -1.36 -1.81
CA TRP A 126 -16.23 -0.57 -3.01
C TRP A 126 -15.36 -1.33 -4.02
N TRP A 127 -14.22 -1.91 -3.61
CA TRP A 127 -13.38 -2.69 -4.51
C TRP A 127 -14.07 -3.95 -4.99
N ALA A 128 -14.78 -4.65 -4.10
CA ALA A 128 -15.62 -5.79 -4.50
C ALA A 128 -16.66 -5.37 -5.56
N ARG A 129 -17.24 -4.18 -5.43
CA ARG A 129 -18.17 -3.60 -6.43
C ARG A 129 -17.46 -3.24 -7.74
N VAL A 130 -16.27 -2.66 -7.69
CA VAL A 130 -15.44 -2.33 -8.87
C VAL A 130 -15.02 -3.60 -9.61
N VAL A 131 -14.56 -4.64 -8.91
CA VAL A 131 -14.18 -5.92 -9.52
C VAL A 131 -15.39 -6.65 -10.10
N ARG A 132 -16.54 -6.67 -9.40
CA ARG A 132 -17.77 -7.32 -9.89
C ARG A 132 -18.42 -6.56 -11.05
N ARG A 133 -18.34 -5.22 -11.07
CA ARG A 133 -18.91 -4.36 -12.11
C ARG A 133 -17.90 -3.28 -12.51
N PRO A 134 -16.85 -3.62 -13.28
CA PRO A 134 -15.79 -2.67 -13.60
C PRO A 134 -16.34 -1.50 -14.42
N PRO A 135 -16.02 -0.25 -14.09
CA PRO A 135 -16.44 0.90 -14.87
C PRO A 135 -15.85 0.85 -16.29
N ARG A 136 -16.52 1.50 -17.25
CA ARG A 136 -16.23 1.33 -18.69
C ARG A 136 -14.79 1.71 -19.07
N TRP A 137 -14.20 2.69 -18.39
CA TRP A 137 -12.82 3.14 -18.63
C TRP A 137 -11.79 2.08 -18.20
N LEU A 138 -12.00 1.41 -17.07
CA LEU A 138 -11.15 0.31 -16.57
C LEU A 138 -11.16 -0.88 -17.52
N ARG A 139 -12.32 -1.21 -18.12
CA ARG A 139 -12.41 -2.25 -19.15
C ARG A 139 -11.66 -1.91 -20.43
N ARG A 140 -11.62 -0.61 -20.80
CA ARG A 140 -10.84 -0.14 -21.97
C ARG A 140 -9.34 -0.28 -21.71
N LEU A 141 -8.88 0.11 -20.52
CA LEU A 141 -7.48 -0.04 -20.13
C LEU A 141 -7.03 -1.51 -20.04
N ALA A 142 -7.89 -2.39 -19.53
CA ALA A 142 -7.60 -3.81 -19.42
C ALA A 142 -7.67 -4.57 -20.76
N GLY A 143 -7.88 -3.88 -21.89
CA GLY A 143 -7.95 -4.50 -23.22
C GLY A 143 -9.09 -5.52 -23.38
N VAL A 144 -10.06 -5.57 -22.45
CA VAL A 144 -11.12 -6.58 -22.47
C VAL A 144 -12.03 -6.27 -23.65
N PRO A 145 -12.09 -7.14 -24.68
CA PRO A 145 -12.94 -6.90 -25.83
C PRO A 145 -14.37 -6.74 -25.31
N ARG A 146 -15.02 -5.63 -25.71
CA ARG A 146 -16.45 -5.43 -25.45
C ARG A 146 -17.14 -6.70 -25.92
N ARG A 147 -17.67 -7.51 -25.01
CA ARG A 147 -18.59 -8.59 -25.36
C ARG A 147 -19.60 -7.98 -26.30
N THR A 148 -19.49 -8.33 -27.58
CA THR A 148 -20.51 -8.08 -28.58
C THR A 148 -21.73 -8.74 -27.98
N ARG A 149 -22.67 -7.94 -27.45
CA ARG A 149 -23.98 -8.47 -27.08
C ARG A 149 -24.42 -9.26 -28.31
N PRO A 150 -24.76 -10.56 -28.17
CA PRO A 150 -25.36 -11.26 -29.29
C PRO A 150 -26.51 -10.37 -29.73
N ARG A 151 -26.43 -9.86 -30.97
CA ARG A 151 -27.53 -9.12 -31.56
C ARG A 151 -28.69 -10.09 -31.51
N GLY A 152 -29.55 -9.93 -30.51
CA GLY A 152 -30.78 -10.67 -30.43
C GLY A 152 -31.51 -10.51 -31.76
N PRO A 153 -32.32 -11.50 -32.16
CA PRO A 153 -32.99 -11.45 -33.44
C PRO A 153 -33.67 -10.10 -33.59
N SER A 154 -33.39 -9.42 -34.71
CA SER A 154 -33.96 -8.12 -35.00
C SER A 154 -35.48 -8.21 -34.85
N PHE A 155 -36.15 -7.10 -34.53
CA PHE A 155 -37.61 -7.09 -34.40
C PHE A 155 -38.29 -7.75 -35.63
N ARG A 156 -37.73 -7.53 -36.83
CA ARG A 156 -38.13 -8.21 -38.07
C ARG A 156 -37.99 -9.74 -38.01
N GLN A 157 -36.90 -10.28 -37.47
CA GLN A 157 -36.71 -11.72 -37.29
C GLN A 157 -37.65 -12.34 -36.24
N ARG A 158 -38.07 -11.57 -35.23
CA ARG A 158 -39.10 -12.00 -34.27
C ARG A 158 -40.48 -12.07 -34.92
N VAL A 159 -40.86 -11.04 -35.68
CA VAL A 159 -42.12 -10.99 -36.43
C VAL A 159 -42.19 -12.11 -37.47
N ALA A 160 -41.12 -12.35 -38.24
CA ALA A 160 -41.07 -13.42 -39.23
C ALA A 160 -41.24 -14.83 -38.63
N ARG A 161 -40.70 -15.06 -37.41
CA ARG A 161 -40.92 -16.33 -36.69
C ARG A 161 -42.35 -16.47 -36.19
N TRP A 162 -42.99 -15.37 -35.81
CA TRP A 162 -44.38 -15.35 -35.37
C TRP A 162 -45.32 -15.73 -36.52
N TRP A 163 -45.11 -15.16 -37.71
CA TRP A 163 -45.91 -15.47 -38.91
C TRP A 163 -45.78 -16.93 -39.38
N ARG A 164 -44.61 -17.57 -39.22
CA ARG A 164 -44.44 -19.00 -39.55
C ARG A 164 -45.14 -19.96 -38.59
N ARG A 165 -45.52 -19.50 -37.39
CA ARG A 165 -46.22 -20.31 -36.38
C ARG A 165 -47.73 -20.08 -36.35
N ALA A 166 -48.25 -19.14 -37.15
CA ALA A 166 -49.69 -18.95 -37.26
C ALA A 166 -50.31 -20.18 -37.96
N PRO A 167 -51.25 -20.90 -37.32
CA PRO A 167 -51.94 -22.00 -37.97
C PRO A 167 -52.68 -21.46 -39.19
N ARG A 168 -52.37 -21.99 -40.38
CA ARG A 168 -53.18 -21.77 -41.58
C ARG A 168 -54.55 -22.36 -41.30
N LYS A 169 -55.50 -21.51 -40.91
CA LYS A 169 -56.89 -21.88 -40.75
C LYS A 169 -57.36 -22.38 -42.12
N GLY A 170 -57.72 -23.66 -42.16
CA GLY A 170 -58.18 -24.39 -43.33
C GLY A 170 -59.23 -23.60 -44.09
N ARG A 171 -59.06 -23.55 -45.40
CA ARG A 171 -60.02 -23.05 -46.36
C ARG A 171 -60.62 -24.28 -47.04
N ASP A 172 -61.45 -24.98 -46.28
CA ASP A 172 -62.30 -26.06 -46.79
C ASP A 172 -63.74 -25.60 -46.57
N GLY A 173 -64.48 -25.43 -47.66
CA GLY A 173 -65.85 -24.93 -47.71
C GLY A 173 -66.07 -24.02 -48.92
#